data_AF-A0A6A6SWW4-F1
#
_entry.id   AF-A0A6A6SWW4-F1
#
_cell.length_a   1.000
_cell.length_b   1.000
_cell.length_c   1.000
_cell.angle_alpha   90.00
_cell.angle_beta   90.00
_cell.angle_gamma   90.00
#
_symmetry.space_group_name_H-M   'P 1'
#
loop_
_entity.id
_entity.type
_entity.pdbx_description
1 polymer ?
#
loop_
_entity_poly.entity_id
_entity_poly.type
_entity_poly.pdbx_seq_one_letter_code
_entity_poly.pdbx_strand_id
1 'polypeptide(L)'
;MTRETEGEEYDGEEEEMTLCLENLITPRGGTIRITMDVKQEDILAEEFYDGRSPDSEDEGEYTGNEGMNNTYRYHNSVMVLVRKDYDFSQQLTIGCKDVASLKTFFDLVRMDPTAADGMLLFILRGAIKKMTGKYGRSYSYTSYYHYASPARNIDSDKELLQLFFDIANYCRSTGRRTQLCGVLQEAMQDPDWSSSMDLVRVIAKQVSVDIDAGIDDAWNMFGKGFDKPTFECVNRTRLLVEKIGPALPRGIRHSFEEWTSARLTKNLGAINTYSAEDIPAIMNLIPSLPIENYFNNILPILSRPSCREALARVLTQIGEKAFANLNSRNQTGATNTWDDLLKPSYETILRYNGPKLKITKRDFDSATGSTSNFYRVSYHDTSYPVHSSYTISHYLLQFLAIIRRTVALGLHEAALDLVSTALPDLNDAEFAFETSIPPAGLIVFVEKLAAVLNKIYDRALESAIVRFMKMALQKAAEWLTKRRPKELQSWARAITPCLCAACIPLNDFLRSATRSSARFTSVLKVRSHLEQQVPHRQGYECVTERHGTPHTLIVYKASREYCRSYEQWQSDVTALRHRLS
;
A
#
# COMPACT_ATOMS: atom_id res chain seq x y z
N MET A 1 -0.96 18.22 60.80
CA MET A 1 -0.64 16.81 61.11
C MET A 1 0.04 16.80 62.45
N THR A 2 -0.30 15.87 63.33
CA THR A 2 0.28 15.78 64.67
C THR A 2 1.24 14.59 64.68
N ARG A 3 2.46 14.81 65.19
CA ARG A 3 3.45 13.75 65.40
C ARG A 3 3.62 13.59 66.90
N GLU A 4 3.38 12.38 67.38
CA GLU A 4 3.63 11.97 68.76
C GLU A 4 4.81 10.99 68.75
N THR A 5 5.79 11.22 69.62
CA THR A 5 6.95 10.33 69.80
C THR A 5 6.83 9.70 71.18
N GLU A 6 6.72 8.37 71.26
CA GLU A 6 6.75 7.70 72.55
C GLU A 6 8.13 7.87 73.22
N GLY A 7 8.13 8.34 74.46
CA GLY A 7 9.33 8.76 75.16
C GLY A 7 10.37 7.66 75.31
N GLU A 8 11.63 8.06 75.29
CA GLU A 8 12.82 7.23 75.42
C GLU A 8 12.77 6.37 76.71
N GLU A 9 12.18 5.18 76.65
CA GLU A 9 12.52 4.13 77.59
C GLU A 9 13.96 3.68 77.28
N TYR A 10 14.80 3.65 78.32
CA TYR A 10 16.26 3.52 78.28
C TYR A 10 16.81 2.24 77.62
N ASP A 11 15.97 1.43 76.99
CA ASP A 11 16.27 0.07 76.54
C ASP A 11 16.23 -0.09 75.00
N GLY A 12 16.55 0.94 74.23
CA GLY A 12 16.98 0.81 72.82
C GLY A 12 16.02 0.10 71.86
N GLU A 13 14.73 0.01 72.21
CA GLU A 13 13.68 -0.44 71.30
C GLU A 13 13.31 0.71 70.35
N GLU A 14 13.08 0.38 69.07
CA GLU A 14 12.76 1.38 68.03
C GLU A 14 11.46 2.12 68.39
N GLU A 15 11.54 3.46 68.53
CA GLU A 15 10.40 4.31 68.86
C GLU A 15 9.24 4.10 67.87
N GLU A 16 8.07 3.66 68.36
CA GLU A 16 6.88 3.52 67.53
C GLU A 16 6.27 4.90 67.28
N MET A 17 6.58 5.49 66.12
CA MET A 17 6.03 6.79 65.72
C MET A 17 4.58 6.63 65.25
N THR A 18 3.65 7.29 65.94
CA THR A 18 2.25 7.40 65.49
C THR A 18 2.00 8.75 64.82
N LEU A 19 1.40 8.71 63.64
CA LEU A 19 1.01 9.88 62.87
C LEU A 19 -0.51 9.87 62.71
N CYS A 20 -1.16 10.86 63.31
CA CYS A 20 -2.61 11.00 63.25
C CYS A 20 -3.00 12.29 62.52
N LEU A 21 -4.09 12.19 61.77
CA LEU A 21 -4.79 13.34 61.22
C LEU A 21 -6.12 13.46 61.95
N GLU A 22 -6.31 14.58 62.65
CA GLU A 22 -7.55 14.85 63.40
C GLU A 22 -8.43 15.93 62.76
N ASN A 23 -7.79 16.90 62.09
CA ASN A 23 -8.45 18.11 61.61
C ASN A 23 -7.94 18.47 60.21
N LEU A 24 -8.86 18.66 59.27
CA LEU A 24 -8.60 19.24 57.96
C LEU A 24 -9.18 20.64 57.89
N ILE A 25 -8.36 21.61 57.50
CA ILE A 25 -8.81 22.96 57.21
C ILE A 25 -8.99 23.08 55.70
N THR A 26 -10.23 23.30 55.26
CA THR A 26 -10.53 23.55 53.85
C THR A 26 -9.93 24.90 53.40
N PRO A 27 -9.69 25.13 52.09
CA PRO A 27 -9.19 26.42 51.60
C PRO A 27 -10.07 27.64 51.94
N ARG A 28 -11.33 27.41 52.37
CA ARG A 28 -12.25 28.46 52.83
C ARG A 28 -12.22 28.65 54.36
N GLY A 29 -11.31 28.02 55.07
CA GLY A 29 -11.18 28.08 56.54
C GLY A 29 -12.18 27.21 57.30
N GLY A 30 -12.99 26.39 56.62
CA GLY A 30 -13.89 25.44 57.28
C GLY A 30 -13.13 24.23 57.81
N THR A 31 -13.35 23.85 59.07
CA THR A 31 -12.73 22.68 59.70
C THR A 31 -13.58 21.43 59.47
N ILE A 32 -12.94 20.35 59.02
CA ILE A 32 -13.52 19.02 58.91
C ILE A 32 -12.75 18.12 59.89
N ARG A 33 -13.44 17.63 60.92
CA ARG A 33 -12.86 16.67 61.86
C ARG A 33 -12.87 15.28 61.23
N ILE A 34 -11.69 14.72 61.02
CA ILE A 34 -11.48 13.37 60.48
C ILE A 34 -10.48 12.74 61.43
N THR A 35 -10.76 11.54 61.93
CA THR A 35 -9.77 10.76 62.68
C THR A 35 -9.28 9.67 61.75
N MET A 36 -8.06 9.81 61.27
CA MET A 36 -7.44 8.85 60.36
C MET A 36 -5.99 8.64 60.78
N ASP A 37 -5.64 7.37 60.98
CA ASP A 37 -4.25 6.96 61.17
C ASP A 37 -3.55 7.07 59.81
N VAL A 38 -2.46 7.83 59.77
CA VAL A 38 -1.67 8.06 58.56
C VAL A 38 -0.37 7.29 58.74
N LYS A 39 -0.07 6.35 57.86
CA LYS A 39 1.24 5.69 57.92
C LYS A 39 2.29 6.57 57.26
N GLN A 40 3.55 6.42 57.64
CA GLN A 40 4.65 7.17 57.03
C GLN A 40 4.71 6.96 55.50
N GLU A 41 4.37 5.75 55.03
CA GLU A 41 4.24 5.38 53.61
C GLU A 41 3.10 6.08 52.85
N ASP A 42 2.13 6.68 53.55
CA ASP A 42 1.04 7.45 52.93
C ASP A 42 1.46 8.91 52.61
N ILE A 43 2.64 9.34 53.06
CA ILE A 43 3.16 10.70 52.85
C ILE A 43 4.00 10.72 51.57
N LEU A 44 3.55 11.49 50.57
CA LEU A 44 4.15 11.53 49.22
C LEU A 44 5.55 12.18 49.14
N ALA A 45 6.03 12.85 50.19
CA ALA A 45 7.34 13.48 50.19
C ALA A 45 8.25 12.82 51.22
N GLU A 46 9.41 12.37 50.74
CA GLU A 46 10.49 11.85 51.57
C GLU A 46 11.05 12.97 52.46
N GLU A 47 11.39 12.65 53.71
CA GLU A 47 12.11 13.55 54.65
C GLU A 47 11.37 14.86 55.00
N PHE A 48 10.04 14.84 55.14
CA PHE A 48 9.18 16.03 55.34
C PHE A 48 9.60 16.96 56.51
N TYR A 49 10.28 16.40 57.51
CA TYR A 49 10.60 17.08 58.77
C TYR A 49 12.11 17.17 59.05
N ASP A 50 12.96 16.61 58.17
CA ASP A 50 14.40 16.62 58.38
C ASP A 50 14.95 18.04 58.30
N GLY A 51 15.64 18.45 59.36
CA GLY A 51 16.20 19.79 59.49
C GLY A 51 15.18 20.92 59.71
N ARG A 52 13.90 20.59 59.98
CA ARG A 52 12.84 21.59 60.21
C ARG A 52 12.33 21.57 61.65
N SER A 53 12.31 22.74 62.29
CA SER A 53 11.66 22.93 63.60
C SER A 53 10.13 22.86 63.47
N PRO A 54 9.41 22.30 64.46
CA PRO A 54 7.95 22.27 64.47
C PRO A 54 7.34 23.68 64.52
N ASP A 55 6.09 23.80 64.05
CA ASP A 55 5.38 25.09 64.01
C ASP A 55 4.77 25.44 65.38
N SER A 56 4.47 24.42 66.19
CA SER A 56 4.18 24.55 67.61
C SER A 56 4.50 23.25 68.34
N GLU A 57 4.86 23.37 69.61
CA GLU A 57 5.16 22.27 70.52
C GLU A 57 4.22 22.40 71.72
N ASP A 58 3.57 21.31 72.12
CA ASP A 58 2.94 21.20 73.44
C ASP A 58 3.87 20.38 74.31
N GLU A 59 4.56 21.06 75.23
CA GLU A 59 5.28 20.39 76.31
C GLU A 59 4.24 19.91 77.33
N GLY A 60 4.33 18.65 77.75
CA GLY A 60 3.44 18.11 78.77
C GLY A 60 3.48 18.99 80.02
N GLU A 61 2.35 19.57 80.42
CA GLU A 61 2.30 20.46 81.57
C GLU A 61 2.86 19.76 82.82
N TYR A 62 3.81 20.44 83.48
CA TYR A 62 4.62 19.98 84.61
C TYR A 62 3.77 19.68 85.87
N THR A 63 2.97 18.62 85.81
CA THR A 63 2.04 18.18 86.86
C THR A 63 2.53 16.93 87.60
N GLY A 64 3.80 16.55 87.41
CA GLY A 64 4.43 15.45 88.15
C GLY A 64 4.29 14.07 87.52
N ASN A 65 3.85 13.98 86.27
CA ASN A 65 3.95 12.78 85.45
C ASN A 65 5.14 12.96 84.49
N GLU A 66 6.35 12.56 84.90
CA GLU A 66 7.60 12.67 84.15
C GLU A 66 7.67 11.79 82.88
N GLY A 67 6.53 11.32 82.35
CA GLY A 67 6.44 10.42 81.20
C GLY A 67 5.42 10.84 80.14
N MET A 68 5.05 12.12 80.08
CA MET A 68 4.14 12.61 79.04
C MET A 68 4.94 13.14 77.85
N ASN A 69 4.70 12.56 76.66
CA ASN A 69 5.44 12.85 75.44
C ASN A 69 5.22 14.28 74.92
N ASN A 70 6.25 14.85 74.30
CA ASN A 70 6.11 16.11 73.57
C ASN A 70 5.23 15.90 72.33
N THR A 71 4.25 16.79 72.15
CA THR A 71 3.41 16.80 70.95
C THR A 71 3.92 17.85 69.97
N TYR A 72 4.45 17.40 68.82
CA TYR A 72 4.96 18.29 67.79
C TYR A 72 3.91 18.50 66.68
N ARG A 73 3.60 19.76 66.36
CA ARG A 73 2.60 20.12 65.35
C ARG A 73 3.23 20.84 64.17
N TYR A 74 2.91 20.34 62.98
CA TYR A 74 3.35 20.92 61.70
C TYR A 74 2.12 21.34 60.87
N HIS A 75 2.06 22.62 60.52
CA HIS A 75 0.94 23.30 59.87
C HIS A 75 1.08 23.39 58.34
N ASN A 76 2.21 23.00 57.76
CA ASN A 76 2.49 23.08 56.32
C ASN A 76 2.20 21.79 55.53
N SER A 77 1.35 20.91 56.06
CA SER A 77 0.94 19.69 55.37
C SER A 77 -0.39 19.92 54.66
N VAL A 78 -0.41 19.81 53.33
CA VAL A 78 -1.64 19.84 52.54
C VAL A 78 -2.08 18.40 52.29
N MET A 79 -3.29 18.07 52.75
CA MET A 79 -3.93 16.81 52.36
C MET A 79 -4.82 17.06 51.15
N VAL A 80 -4.52 16.36 50.06
CA VAL A 80 -5.33 16.39 48.85
C VAL A 80 -6.35 15.26 48.92
N LEU A 81 -7.57 15.59 49.32
CA LEU A 81 -8.70 14.66 49.26
C LEU A 81 -9.27 14.63 47.86
N VAL A 82 -9.05 13.51 47.19
CA VAL A 82 -9.56 13.26 45.85
C VAL A 82 -10.79 12.38 45.94
N ARG A 83 -11.93 12.90 45.47
CA ARG A 83 -13.15 12.09 45.33
C ARG A 83 -12.90 10.94 44.36
N LYS A 84 -13.14 9.70 44.81
CA LYS A 84 -12.96 8.47 44.00
C LYS A 84 -13.71 8.53 42.66
N ASP A 85 -14.84 9.23 42.59
CA ASP A 85 -15.63 9.39 41.36
C ASP A 85 -15.23 10.59 40.49
N TYR A 86 -14.46 11.55 41.05
CA TYR A 86 -14.21 12.85 40.40
C TYR A 86 -12.89 12.92 39.62
N ASP A 87 -11.88 12.10 39.92
CA ASP A 87 -10.52 12.35 39.43
C ASP A 87 -9.90 11.27 38.55
N PHE A 88 -10.48 10.08 38.47
CA PHE A 88 -9.92 9.09 37.54
C PHE A 88 -10.09 9.56 36.10
N SER A 89 -11.29 9.96 35.65
CA SER A 89 -11.46 10.38 34.24
C SER A 89 -10.51 11.49 33.76
N GLN A 90 -10.13 12.45 34.64
CA GLN A 90 -9.20 13.53 34.33
C GLN A 90 -7.74 13.10 34.34
N GLN A 91 -7.27 12.38 35.38
CA GLN A 91 -5.91 11.84 35.40
C GLN A 91 -5.67 10.81 34.29
N LEU A 92 -6.70 10.02 33.94
CA LEU A 92 -6.70 9.10 32.81
C LEU A 92 -6.58 9.85 31.47
N THR A 93 -7.03 11.11 31.38
CA THR A 93 -6.86 11.96 30.18
C THR A 93 -5.45 12.55 30.07
N ILE A 94 -4.78 12.82 31.20
CA ILE A 94 -3.40 13.36 31.26
C ILE A 94 -2.35 12.26 31.00
N GLY A 95 -2.76 10.99 31.12
CA GLY A 95 -2.08 9.82 30.56
C GLY A 95 -1.04 9.21 31.51
N CYS A 96 -1.11 7.90 31.72
CA CYS A 96 -0.07 7.15 32.41
C CYS A 96 1.22 7.20 31.58
N LYS A 97 2.10 8.14 31.92
CA LYS A 97 3.34 8.41 31.16
C LYS A 97 4.39 7.32 31.36
N ASP A 98 4.32 6.55 32.44
CA ASP A 98 5.26 5.48 32.78
C ASP A 98 4.54 4.22 33.30
N VAL A 99 5.33 3.17 33.53
CA VAL A 99 4.85 1.86 34.02
C VAL A 99 4.46 1.95 35.51
N ALA A 100 5.17 2.76 36.29
CA ALA A 100 4.90 2.97 37.72
C ALA A 100 3.49 3.52 37.95
N SER A 101 3.09 4.53 37.16
CA SER A 101 1.74 5.10 37.20
C SER A 101 0.67 4.05 36.92
N LEU A 102 0.86 3.21 35.89
CA LEU A 102 -0.08 2.12 35.59
C LEU A 102 -0.19 1.12 36.74
N LYS A 103 0.94 0.81 37.39
CA LYS A 103 1.00 -0.09 38.55
C LYS A 103 0.23 0.51 39.73
N THR A 104 0.46 1.77 40.07
CA THR A 104 -0.28 2.47 41.14
C THR A 104 -1.79 2.47 40.87
N PHE A 105 -2.21 2.77 39.65
CA PHE A 105 -3.64 2.70 39.29
C PHE A 105 -4.20 1.28 39.39
N PHE A 106 -3.41 0.26 39.03
CA PHE A 106 -3.83 -1.12 39.19
C PHE A 106 -3.96 -1.53 40.65
N ASP A 107 -3.03 -1.12 41.52
CA ASP A 107 -3.12 -1.36 42.95
C ASP A 107 -4.38 -0.73 43.56
N LEU A 108 -4.75 0.48 43.13
CA LEU A 108 -6.02 1.12 43.53
C LEU A 108 -7.24 0.30 43.11
N VAL A 109 -7.29 -0.19 41.86
CA VAL A 109 -8.38 -1.07 41.38
C VAL A 109 -8.42 -2.39 42.14
N ARG A 110 -7.25 -2.93 42.51
CA ARG A 110 -7.15 -4.18 43.26
C ARG A 110 -7.69 -4.04 44.68
N MET A 111 -7.41 -2.91 45.34
CA MET A 111 -7.88 -2.62 46.71
C MET A 111 -9.37 -2.27 46.78
N ASP A 112 -9.94 -1.76 45.69
CA ASP A 112 -11.36 -1.42 45.61
C ASP A 112 -12.04 -2.15 44.43
N PRO A 113 -12.57 -3.37 44.64
CA PRO A 113 -13.23 -4.12 43.58
C PRO A 113 -14.47 -3.41 43.00
N THR A 114 -15.03 -2.42 43.71
CA THR A 114 -16.14 -1.59 43.25
C THR A 114 -15.70 -0.45 42.34
N ALA A 115 -14.39 -0.18 42.27
CA ALA A 115 -13.81 0.73 41.28
C ALA A 115 -14.26 0.30 39.88
N ALA A 116 -14.81 1.26 39.14
CA ALA A 116 -15.56 1.02 37.91
C ALA A 116 -14.73 0.23 36.88
N ASP A 117 -15.35 -0.74 36.21
CA ASP A 117 -14.77 -1.53 35.10
C ASP A 117 -14.06 -0.66 34.04
N GLY A 118 -14.47 0.60 33.90
CA GLY A 118 -13.81 1.60 33.05
C GLY A 118 -12.34 1.85 33.39
N MET A 119 -11.97 1.83 34.67
CA MET A 119 -10.59 2.05 35.12
C MET A 119 -9.70 0.86 34.75
N LEU A 120 -10.18 -0.36 34.98
CA LEU A 120 -9.47 -1.57 34.57
C LEU A 120 -9.25 -1.63 33.06
N LEU A 121 -10.31 -1.33 32.27
CA LEU A 121 -10.21 -1.24 30.81
C LEU A 121 -9.20 -0.18 30.38
N PHE A 122 -9.16 0.96 31.06
CA PHE A 122 -8.19 1.99 30.79
C PHE A 122 -6.76 1.53 31.05
N ILE A 123 -6.49 0.91 32.22
CA ILE A 123 -5.15 0.44 32.57
C ILE A 123 -4.67 -0.61 31.56
N LEU A 124 -5.55 -1.55 31.18
CA LEU A 124 -5.27 -2.54 30.13
C LEU A 124 -4.91 -1.89 28.79
N ARG A 125 -5.72 -0.92 28.33
CA ARG A 125 -5.45 -0.18 27.09
C ARG A 125 -4.15 0.62 27.18
N GLY A 126 -3.88 1.23 28.34
CA GLY A 126 -2.66 1.96 28.62
C GLY A 126 -1.42 1.06 28.53
N ALA A 127 -1.48 -0.12 29.14
CA ALA A 127 -0.41 -1.12 29.10
C ALA A 127 -0.15 -1.59 27.65
N ILE A 128 -1.22 -1.92 26.91
CA ILE A 128 -1.08 -2.32 25.50
C ILE A 128 -0.53 -1.21 24.63
N LYS A 129 -1.03 0.02 24.76
CA LYS A 129 -0.56 1.16 23.96
C LYS A 129 0.92 1.46 24.21
N LYS A 130 1.42 1.18 25.42
CA LYS A 130 2.86 1.24 25.73
C LYS A 130 3.63 0.10 25.07
N MET A 131 3.13 -1.14 25.15
CA MET A 131 3.77 -2.30 24.49
C MET A 131 3.85 -2.14 22.97
N THR A 132 2.89 -1.47 22.33
CA THR A 132 2.93 -1.23 20.87
C THR A 132 3.86 -0.08 20.47
N GLY A 133 4.37 0.71 21.42
CA GLY A 133 5.22 1.86 21.15
C GLY A 133 4.51 3.02 20.43
N LYS A 134 3.17 3.02 20.38
CA LYS A 134 2.36 4.09 19.75
C LYS A 134 2.11 5.29 20.67
N TYR A 135 2.48 5.21 21.95
CA TYR A 135 2.71 6.43 22.70
C TYR A 135 3.88 7.14 22.04
N GLY A 136 3.55 8.22 21.33
CA GLY A 136 4.45 8.90 20.45
C GLY A 136 5.84 8.96 21.05
N ARG A 137 6.83 8.64 20.22
CA ARG A 137 7.96 9.54 20.09
C ARG A 137 7.38 10.90 19.73
N SER A 138 6.73 11.56 20.70
CA SER A 138 6.59 12.99 20.69
C SER A 138 8.04 13.39 20.77
N TYR A 139 8.62 13.60 19.59
CA TYR A 139 9.90 14.23 19.44
C TYR A 139 9.70 15.60 20.08
N SER A 140 9.85 15.67 21.41
CA SER A 140 9.97 16.97 22.04
C SER A 140 11.18 17.56 21.36
N TYR A 141 10.94 18.69 20.70
CA TYR A 141 11.91 19.35 19.83
C TYR A 141 13.21 19.70 20.58
N THR A 142 13.20 19.59 21.91
CA THR A 142 14.33 19.70 22.85
C THR A 142 15.34 18.54 22.80
N SER A 143 15.07 17.42 22.13
CA SER A 143 15.99 16.27 22.06
C SER A 143 17.11 16.39 20.99
N TYR A 144 17.17 17.47 20.21
CA TYR A 144 18.06 17.57 19.04
C TYR A 144 19.57 17.61 19.37
N TYR A 145 19.97 17.67 20.64
CA TYR A 145 21.38 17.77 21.05
C TYR A 145 21.96 16.55 21.80
N HIS A 146 21.19 15.49 22.02
CA HIS A 146 21.75 14.26 22.58
C HIS A 146 21.82 13.15 21.53
N TYR A 147 22.99 12.98 20.91
CA TYR A 147 23.35 11.85 20.04
C TYR A 147 23.47 10.50 20.78
N ALA A 148 22.98 10.41 22.01
CA ALA A 148 22.81 9.13 22.68
C ALA A 148 21.53 8.50 22.14
N SER A 149 21.69 7.47 21.29
CA SER A 149 20.61 6.55 20.93
C SER A 149 19.85 6.20 22.21
N PRO A 150 18.52 6.42 22.30
CA PRO A 150 17.79 6.10 23.51
C PRO A 150 17.88 4.59 23.69
N ALA A 151 18.78 4.16 24.59
CA ALA A 151 18.83 2.80 25.06
C ALA A 151 17.42 2.53 25.60
N ARG A 152 16.67 1.68 24.88
CA ARG A 152 15.40 1.17 25.41
C ARG A 152 15.70 0.63 26.80
N ASN A 153 15.01 1.14 27.80
CA ASN A 153 15.16 0.64 29.15
C ASN A 153 14.56 -0.77 29.19
N ILE A 154 15.39 -1.79 28.97
CA ILE A 154 15.02 -3.21 28.91
C ILE A 154 14.22 -3.62 30.16
N ASP A 155 14.51 -3.00 31.30
CA ASP A 155 13.83 -3.30 32.56
C ASP A 155 12.39 -2.79 32.56
N SER A 156 12.13 -1.64 31.93
CA SER A 156 10.76 -1.09 31.79
C SER A 156 9.85 -1.99 30.94
N ASP A 157 10.39 -2.62 29.88
CA ASP A 157 9.60 -3.54 29.04
C ASP A 157 9.22 -4.82 29.81
N LYS A 158 10.13 -5.34 30.66
CA LYS A 158 9.85 -6.50 31.52
C LYS A 158 8.82 -6.17 32.60
N GLU A 159 8.96 -5.01 33.25
CA GLU A 159 8.00 -4.53 34.25
C GLU A 159 6.60 -4.35 33.65
N LEU A 160 6.51 -3.79 32.45
CA LEU A 160 5.25 -3.63 31.75
C LEU A 160 4.60 -4.96 31.42
N LEU A 161 5.40 -5.95 30.99
CA LEU A 161 4.91 -7.31 30.70
C LEU A 161 4.37 -7.98 31.98
N GLN A 162 5.12 -7.88 33.07
CA GLN A 162 4.73 -8.42 34.36
C GLN A 162 3.45 -7.77 34.87
N LEU A 163 3.37 -6.44 34.82
CA LEU A 163 2.17 -5.69 35.19
C LEU A 163 0.95 -6.13 34.37
N PHE A 164 1.11 -6.33 33.06
CA PHE A 164 0.02 -6.85 32.24
C PHE A 164 -0.45 -8.22 32.72
N PHE A 165 0.46 -9.14 33.05
CA PHE A 165 0.10 -10.45 33.56
C PHE A 165 -0.61 -10.39 34.91
N ASP A 166 -0.20 -9.49 35.79
CA ASP A 166 -0.86 -9.27 37.08
C ASP A 166 -2.29 -8.77 36.88
N ILE A 167 -2.49 -7.81 35.97
CA ILE A 167 -3.82 -7.31 35.60
C ILE A 167 -4.67 -8.44 34.98
N ALA A 168 -4.09 -9.24 34.08
CA ALA A 168 -4.78 -10.35 33.43
C ALA A 168 -5.16 -11.47 34.41
N ASN A 169 -4.31 -11.76 35.41
CA ASN A 169 -4.61 -12.69 36.51
C ASN A 169 -5.79 -12.16 37.34
N TYR A 170 -5.77 -10.87 37.69
CA TYR A 170 -6.86 -10.22 38.43
C TYR A 170 -8.19 -10.22 37.65
N CYS A 171 -8.14 -9.94 36.34
CA CYS A 171 -9.34 -10.02 35.49
C CYS A 171 -9.96 -11.42 35.53
N ARG A 172 -9.13 -12.48 35.54
CA ARG A 172 -9.62 -13.86 35.62
C ARG A 172 -10.22 -14.20 36.98
N SER A 173 -9.52 -13.87 38.08
CA SER A 173 -10.00 -14.16 39.42
C SER A 173 -11.29 -13.41 39.78
N THR A 174 -11.56 -12.29 39.12
CA THR A 174 -12.76 -11.46 39.34
C THR A 174 -13.87 -11.67 38.30
N GLY A 175 -13.76 -12.66 37.40
CA GLY A 175 -14.79 -12.93 36.38
C GLY A 175 -14.84 -11.92 35.23
N ARG A 176 -13.82 -11.08 35.09
CA ARG A 176 -13.68 -10.00 34.11
C ARG A 176 -12.93 -10.40 32.83
N ARG A 177 -12.94 -11.70 32.49
CA ARG A 177 -12.25 -12.24 31.31
C ARG A 177 -12.71 -11.59 29.99
N THR A 178 -14.01 -11.37 29.83
CA THR A 178 -14.58 -10.81 28.59
C THR A 178 -14.05 -9.42 28.29
N GLN A 179 -13.83 -8.59 29.31
CA GLN A 179 -13.21 -7.26 29.18
C GLN A 179 -11.75 -7.36 28.71
N LEU A 180 -10.97 -8.27 29.33
CA LEU A 180 -9.58 -8.53 28.92
C LEU A 180 -9.50 -8.98 27.45
N CYS A 181 -10.31 -9.97 27.06
CA CYS A 181 -10.38 -10.44 25.68
C CYS A 181 -10.81 -9.33 24.72
N GLY A 182 -11.76 -8.48 25.13
CA GLY A 182 -12.22 -7.33 24.33
C GLY A 182 -11.11 -6.31 24.07
N VAL A 183 -10.29 -5.99 25.08
CA VAL A 183 -9.16 -5.06 24.95
C VAL A 183 -8.03 -5.64 24.10
N LEU A 184 -7.73 -6.94 24.24
CA LEU A 184 -6.78 -7.63 23.37
C LEU A 184 -7.28 -7.67 21.91
N GLN A 185 -8.55 -7.97 21.69
CA GLN A 185 -9.17 -7.94 20.36
C GLN A 185 -9.13 -6.55 19.72
N GLU A 186 -9.38 -5.50 20.51
CA GLU A 186 -9.28 -4.10 20.07
C GLU A 186 -7.85 -3.79 19.63
N ALA A 187 -6.85 -4.18 20.44
CA ALA A 187 -5.45 -3.99 20.11
C ALA A 187 -5.05 -4.71 18.81
N MET A 188 -5.61 -5.89 18.56
CA MET A 188 -5.35 -6.65 17.34
C MET A 188 -5.95 -6.03 16.06
N GLN A 189 -6.85 -5.04 16.17
CA GLN A 189 -7.35 -4.30 15.01
C GLN A 189 -6.31 -3.31 14.45
N ASP A 190 -5.30 -2.96 15.25
CA ASP A 190 -4.23 -2.06 14.83
C ASP A 190 -3.26 -2.78 13.87
N PRO A 191 -3.07 -2.33 12.61
CA PRO A 191 -2.23 -3.05 11.64
C PRO A 191 -0.78 -3.29 12.11
N ASP A 192 -0.27 -2.49 13.05
CA ASP A 192 1.09 -2.58 13.57
C ASP A 192 1.21 -3.39 14.85
N TRP A 193 0.11 -3.88 15.44
CA TRP A 193 0.13 -4.59 16.73
C TRP A 193 1.13 -5.75 16.72
N SER A 194 1.19 -6.45 15.60
CA SER A 194 2.03 -7.63 15.37
C SER A 194 3.52 -7.31 15.21
N SER A 195 3.90 -6.04 15.22
CA SER A 195 5.30 -5.60 15.27
C SER A 195 5.84 -5.56 16.70
N SER A 196 4.97 -5.61 17.72
CA SER A 196 5.36 -5.72 19.12
C SER A 196 5.44 -7.19 19.55
N MET A 197 6.65 -7.71 19.72
CA MET A 197 6.86 -9.08 20.23
C MET A 197 6.30 -9.29 21.63
N ASP A 198 6.25 -8.24 22.44
CA ASP A 198 5.71 -8.29 23.80
C ASP A 198 4.20 -8.44 23.79
N LEU A 199 3.50 -7.70 22.93
CA LEU A 199 2.07 -7.89 22.74
C LEU A 199 1.75 -9.29 22.17
N VAL A 200 2.56 -9.79 21.22
CA VAL A 200 2.43 -11.16 20.71
C VAL A 200 2.58 -12.20 21.82
N ARG A 201 3.57 -12.04 22.72
CA ARG A 201 3.78 -12.93 23.88
C ARG A 201 2.61 -12.86 24.87
N VAL A 202 2.14 -11.66 25.16
CA VAL A 202 0.98 -11.43 26.04
C VAL A 202 -0.24 -12.17 25.51
N ILE A 203 -0.54 -12.00 24.23
CA ILE A 203 -1.65 -12.69 23.56
C ILE A 203 -1.45 -14.21 23.60
N ALA A 204 -0.28 -14.71 23.21
CA ALA A 204 0.02 -16.14 23.23
C ALA A 204 -0.12 -16.76 24.64
N LYS A 205 0.32 -16.04 25.68
CA LYS A 205 0.19 -16.48 27.08
C LYS A 205 -1.27 -16.48 27.51
N GLN A 206 -2.05 -15.45 27.16
CA GLN A 206 -3.48 -15.41 27.49
C GLN A 206 -4.25 -16.56 26.84
N VAL A 207 -3.93 -16.88 25.58
CA VAL A 207 -4.54 -18.01 24.86
C VAL A 207 -4.24 -19.34 25.54
N SER A 208 -2.97 -19.57 25.93
CA SER A 208 -2.58 -20.77 26.67
C SER A 208 -3.37 -20.91 27.97
N VAL A 209 -3.50 -19.82 28.72
CA VAL A 209 -4.26 -19.78 29.96
C VAL A 209 -5.73 -20.13 29.74
N ASP A 210 -6.35 -19.58 28.69
CA ASP A 210 -7.76 -19.84 28.39
C ASP A 210 -7.97 -21.33 28.01
N ILE A 211 -7.03 -21.92 27.27
CA ILE A 211 -7.06 -23.36 26.91
C ILE A 211 -6.90 -24.22 28.16
N ASP A 212 -5.94 -23.90 29.04
CA ASP A 212 -5.72 -24.63 30.29
C ASP A 212 -6.93 -24.55 31.23
N ALA A 213 -7.71 -23.47 31.13
CA ALA A 213 -8.98 -23.30 31.83
C ALA A 213 -10.18 -24.02 31.17
N GLY A 214 -9.95 -24.81 30.12
CA GLY A 214 -10.99 -25.58 29.44
C GLY A 214 -11.93 -24.72 28.60
N ILE A 215 -11.46 -23.57 28.11
CA ILE A 215 -12.29 -22.68 27.32
C ILE A 215 -12.17 -23.04 25.83
N ASP A 216 -13.20 -23.72 25.33
CA ASP A 216 -13.27 -24.21 23.94
C ASP A 216 -13.10 -23.13 22.87
N ASP A 217 -13.37 -21.87 23.22
CA ASP A 217 -13.39 -20.73 22.31
C ASP A 217 -12.19 -19.79 22.45
N ALA A 218 -11.15 -20.19 23.18
CA ALA A 218 -9.94 -19.38 23.42
C ALA A 218 -9.38 -18.74 22.13
N TRP A 219 -9.41 -19.49 21.03
CA TRP A 219 -8.92 -19.04 19.73
C TRP A 219 -9.78 -17.97 19.05
N ASN A 220 -11.06 -17.83 19.42
CA ASN A 220 -11.95 -16.79 18.89
C ASN A 220 -11.50 -15.37 19.27
N MET A 221 -10.57 -15.24 20.23
CA MET A 221 -9.95 -13.96 20.53
C MET A 221 -9.14 -13.39 19.38
N PHE A 222 -8.74 -14.20 18.40
CA PHE A 222 -8.00 -13.72 17.23
C PHE A 222 -8.86 -13.06 16.15
N GLY A 223 -10.12 -12.76 16.48
CA GLY A 223 -11.01 -11.95 15.68
C GLY A 223 -12.33 -12.64 15.39
N LYS A 224 -13.38 -11.81 15.30
CA LYS A 224 -14.64 -12.25 14.71
C LYS A 224 -14.40 -12.61 13.24
N GLY A 225 -15.19 -13.54 12.71
CA GLY A 225 -15.18 -13.79 11.27
C GLY A 225 -15.44 -12.47 10.54
N PHE A 226 -14.89 -12.32 9.34
CA PHE A 226 -15.27 -11.20 8.50
C PHE A 226 -16.66 -11.48 7.93
N ASP A 227 -17.57 -10.51 7.97
CA ASP A 227 -18.89 -10.67 7.35
C ASP A 227 -18.76 -10.85 5.82
N LYS A 228 -17.74 -10.23 5.23
CA LYS A 228 -17.37 -10.32 3.82
C LYS A 228 -15.84 -10.42 3.71
N PRO A 229 -15.26 -11.62 3.86
CA PRO A 229 -13.81 -11.76 3.78
C PRO A 229 -13.32 -11.44 2.36
N THR A 230 -12.20 -10.72 2.27
CA THR A 230 -11.39 -10.60 1.04
C THR A 230 -10.13 -11.46 1.17
N PHE A 231 -9.40 -11.67 0.07
CA PHE A 231 -8.12 -12.39 0.15
C PHE A 231 -7.11 -11.62 0.99
N GLU A 232 -7.15 -10.29 0.96
CA GLU A 232 -6.34 -9.45 1.83
C GLU A 232 -6.64 -9.70 3.31
N CYS A 233 -7.92 -9.75 3.70
CA CYS A 233 -8.34 -10.07 5.06
C CYS A 233 -7.80 -11.44 5.50
N VAL A 234 -7.94 -12.47 4.66
CA VAL A 234 -7.45 -13.82 4.97
C VAL A 234 -5.93 -13.87 5.08
N ASN A 235 -5.20 -13.22 4.16
CA ASN A 235 -3.74 -13.14 4.24
C ASN A 235 -3.27 -12.38 5.48
N ARG A 236 -3.99 -11.34 5.90
CA ARG A 236 -3.73 -10.63 7.15
C ARG A 236 -3.93 -11.55 8.36
N THR A 237 -5.01 -12.33 8.38
CA THR A 237 -5.21 -13.36 9.42
C THR A 237 -4.11 -14.40 9.41
N ARG A 238 -3.64 -14.87 8.25
CA ARG A 238 -2.50 -15.80 8.15
C ARG A 238 -1.22 -15.21 8.75
N LEU A 239 -0.86 -13.99 8.37
CA LEU A 239 0.34 -13.32 8.90
C LEU A 239 0.27 -13.13 10.42
N LEU A 240 -0.93 -12.87 10.93
CA LEU A 240 -1.21 -12.75 12.36
C LEU A 240 -0.92 -14.06 13.10
N VAL A 241 -1.50 -15.17 12.64
CA VAL A 241 -1.34 -16.47 13.29
C VAL A 241 0.08 -17.02 13.17
N GLU A 242 0.77 -16.78 12.04
CA GLU A 242 2.18 -17.17 11.85
C GLU A 242 3.12 -16.50 12.84
N LYS A 243 2.82 -15.26 13.26
CA LYS A 243 3.61 -14.57 14.29
C LYS A 243 3.34 -15.10 15.70
N ILE A 244 2.11 -15.53 15.96
CA ILE A 244 1.69 -16.04 17.28
C ILE A 244 2.18 -17.46 17.51
N GLY A 245 2.11 -18.33 16.50
CA GLY A 245 2.47 -19.75 16.61
C GLY A 245 3.81 -20.02 17.32
N PRO A 246 4.92 -19.35 16.94
CA PRO A 246 6.21 -19.49 17.60
C PRO A 246 6.24 -19.04 19.06
N ALA A 247 5.34 -18.15 19.49
CA ALA A 247 5.24 -17.66 20.86
C ALA A 247 4.39 -18.58 21.76
N LEU A 248 3.60 -19.49 21.20
CA LEU A 248 2.79 -20.42 21.97
C LEU A 248 3.65 -21.54 22.61
N PRO A 249 3.27 -22.02 23.81
CA PRO A 249 3.86 -23.23 24.41
C PRO A 249 3.78 -24.43 23.47
N ARG A 250 4.82 -25.28 23.47
CA ARG A 250 4.92 -26.42 22.54
C ARG A 250 3.70 -27.36 22.57
N GLY A 251 3.11 -27.58 23.75
CA GLY A 251 1.97 -28.48 23.94
C GLY A 251 0.69 -28.06 23.19
N ILE A 252 0.50 -26.77 22.90
CA ILE A 252 -0.71 -26.27 22.23
C ILE A 252 -0.50 -25.90 20.75
N ARG A 253 0.75 -25.97 20.24
CA ARG A 253 1.05 -25.55 18.85
C ARG A 253 0.33 -26.39 17.81
N HIS A 254 0.23 -27.69 18.00
CA HIS A 254 -0.48 -28.58 17.07
C HIS A 254 -1.96 -28.19 16.97
N SER A 255 -2.64 -28.04 18.10
CA SER A 255 -4.05 -27.61 18.13
C SER A 255 -4.23 -26.20 17.52
N PHE A 256 -3.26 -25.30 17.72
CA PHE A 256 -3.27 -23.99 17.08
C PHE A 256 -3.10 -24.04 15.56
N GLU A 257 -2.23 -24.92 15.06
CA GLU A 257 -2.02 -25.14 13.63
C GLU A 257 -3.28 -25.73 12.96
N GLU A 258 -3.92 -26.71 13.61
CA GLU A 258 -5.20 -27.27 13.17
C GLU A 258 -6.31 -26.20 13.15
N TRP A 259 -6.44 -25.44 14.23
CA TRP A 259 -7.39 -24.32 14.30
C TRP A 259 -7.11 -23.28 13.22
N THR A 260 -5.85 -22.92 13.02
CA THR A 260 -5.42 -21.96 11.99
C THR A 260 -5.82 -22.44 10.61
N SER A 261 -5.52 -23.70 10.27
CA SER A 261 -5.89 -24.31 9.00
C SER A 261 -7.40 -24.31 8.79
N ALA A 262 -8.17 -24.74 9.79
CA ALA A 262 -9.63 -24.74 9.74
C ALA A 262 -10.21 -23.32 9.58
N ARG A 263 -9.64 -22.34 10.28
CA ARG A 263 -10.07 -20.94 10.22
C ARG A 263 -9.79 -20.30 8.87
N LEU A 264 -8.58 -20.50 8.32
CA LEU A 264 -8.23 -20.01 6.99
C LEU A 264 -9.12 -20.67 5.93
N THR A 265 -9.34 -21.98 6.02
CA THR A 265 -10.23 -22.72 5.12
C THR A 265 -11.66 -22.14 5.15
N LYS A 266 -12.22 -21.95 6.35
CA LYS A 266 -13.56 -21.35 6.53
C LYS A 266 -13.64 -19.96 5.93
N ASN A 267 -12.66 -19.10 6.19
CA ASN A 267 -12.66 -17.75 5.66
C ASN A 267 -12.51 -17.72 4.13
N LEU A 268 -11.66 -18.57 3.56
CA LEU A 268 -11.49 -18.72 2.11
C LEU A 268 -12.77 -19.18 1.43
N GLY A 269 -13.46 -20.18 2.01
CA GLY A 269 -14.74 -20.68 1.49
C GLY A 269 -15.88 -19.65 1.50
N ALA A 270 -15.75 -18.59 2.32
CA ALA A 270 -16.70 -17.48 2.37
C ALA A 270 -16.39 -16.36 1.35
N ILE A 271 -15.22 -16.38 0.69
CA ILE A 271 -14.90 -15.42 -0.37
C ILE A 271 -15.67 -15.81 -1.64
N ASN A 272 -16.34 -14.85 -2.28
CA ASN A 272 -17.10 -15.11 -3.51
C ASN A 272 -16.58 -14.36 -4.76
N THR A 273 -15.77 -13.32 -4.57
CA THR A 273 -15.21 -12.45 -5.61
C THR A 273 -13.76 -12.07 -5.31
N TYR A 274 -13.03 -11.62 -6.32
CA TYR A 274 -11.69 -11.03 -6.13
C TYR A 274 -11.49 -9.84 -7.07
N SER A 275 -10.58 -8.95 -6.67
CA SER A 275 -10.17 -7.77 -7.40
C SER A 275 -8.70 -7.86 -7.84
N ALA A 276 -8.23 -6.87 -8.61
CA ALA A 276 -6.81 -6.77 -8.94
C ALA A 276 -5.93 -6.46 -7.71
N GLU A 277 -6.50 -5.89 -6.65
CA GLU A 277 -5.83 -5.54 -5.39
C GLU A 277 -5.62 -6.77 -4.50
N ASP A 278 -6.44 -7.81 -4.66
CA ASP A 278 -6.32 -9.08 -3.93
C ASP A 278 -5.14 -9.93 -4.40
N ILE A 279 -4.57 -9.65 -5.58
CA ILE A 279 -3.58 -10.52 -6.22
C ILE A 279 -2.33 -10.74 -5.35
N PRO A 280 -1.68 -9.70 -4.77
CA PRO A 280 -0.57 -9.90 -3.85
C PRO A 280 -0.94 -10.80 -2.65
N ALA A 281 -2.16 -10.66 -2.12
CA ALA A 281 -2.63 -11.48 -1.01
C ALA A 281 -2.85 -12.95 -1.43
N ILE A 282 -3.45 -13.19 -2.59
CA ILE A 282 -3.59 -14.53 -3.19
C ILE A 282 -2.21 -15.18 -3.35
N MET A 283 -1.25 -14.45 -3.92
CA MET A 283 0.11 -14.97 -4.15
C MET A 283 0.86 -15.30 -2.86
N ASN A 284 0.58 -14.59 -1.77
CA ASN A 284 1.17 -14.87 -0.46
C ASN A 284 0.46 -16.02 0.29
N LEU A 285 -0.82 -16.26 0.00
CA LEU A 285 -1.60 -17.35 0.58
C LEU A 285 -1.22 -18.71 0.00
N ILE A 286 -1.02 -18.80 -1.32
CA ILE A 286 -0.80 -20.08 -2.03
C ILE A 286 0.28 -20.97 -1.37
N PRO A 287 1.50 -20.49 -1.05
CA PRO A 287 2.55 -21.34 -0.45
C PRO A 287 2.23 -21.85 0.95
N SER A 288 1.34 -21.17 1.67
CA SER A 288 1.04 -21.43 3.08
C SER A 288 -0.16 -22.36 3.30
N LEU A 289 -0.89 -22.66 2.23
CA LEU A 289 -2.12 -23.45 2.30
C LEU A 289 -1.85 -24.89 1.87
N PRO A 290 -2.55 -25.87 2.48
CA PRO A 290 -2.68 -27.19 1.89
C PRO A 290 -3.18 -27.10 0.44
N ILE A 291 -2.67 -27.97 -0.42
CA ILE A 291 -2.97 -27.95 -1.85
C ILE A 291 -4.47 -28.12 -2.12
N GLU A 292 -5.15 -28.91 -1.29
CA GLU A 292 -6.60 -29.13 -1.34
C GLU A 292 -7.36 -27.82 -1.09
N ASN A 293 -6.87 -26.97 -0.19
CA ASN A 293 -7.51 -25.70 0.11
C ASN A 293 -7.41 -24.71 -1.06
N TYR A 294 -6.29 -24.74 -1.78
CA TYR A 294 -6.16 -23.97 -3.01
C TYR A 294 -7.19 -24.42 -4.05
N PHE A 295 -7.27 -25.73 -4.33
CA PHE A 295 -8.18 -26.27 -5.35
C PHE A 295 -9.66 -26.15 -4.98
N ASN A 296 -10.00 -26.29 -3.71
CA ASN A 296 -11.38 -26.26 -3.25
C ASN A 296 -11.90 -24.83 -3.04
N ASN A 297 -11.03 -23.88 -2.68
CA ASN A 297 -11.47 -22.53 -2.29
C ASN A 297 -10.94 -21.42 -3.21
N ILE A 298 -9.67 -21.44 -3.61
CA ILE A 298 -9.07 -20.34 -4.39
C ILE A 298 -9.33 -20.50 -5.89
N LEU A 299 -9.00 -21.66 -6.45
CA LEU A 299 -9.10 -21.90 -7.89
C LEU A 299 -10.53 -21.70 -8.45
N PRO A 300 -11.61 -22.14 -7.77
CA PRO A 300 -12.96 -21.93 -8.28
C PRO A 300 -13.31 -20.43 -8.34
N ILE A 301 -12.83 -19.63 -7.37
CA ILE A 301 -13.02 -18.17 -7.36
C ILE A 301 -12.23 -17.52 -8.49
N LEU A 302 -10.97 -17.92 -8.70
CA LEU A 302 -10.16 -17.45 -9.82
C LEU A 302 -10.77 -17.82 -11.18
N SER A 303 -11.51 -18.93 -11.24
CA SER A 303 -12.16 -19.44 -12.44
C SER A 303 -13.54 -18.80 -12.71
N ARG A 304 -14.09 -18.04 -11.76
CA ARG A 304 -15.34 -17.29 -11.97
C ARG A 304 -15.09 -16.10 -12.91
N PRO A 305 -16.13 -15.57 -13.58
CA PRO A 305 -16.04 -14.31 -14.30
C PRO A 305 -15.48 -13.19 -13.42
N SER A 306 -14.24 -12.81 -13.69
CA SER A 306 -13.56 -11.69 -13.07
C SER A 306 -13.16 -10.66 -14.12
N CYS A 307 -12.58 -9.56 -13.66
CA CYS A 307 -11.90 -8.61 -14.52
C CYS A 307 -10.75 -9.31 -15.27
N ARG A 308 -10.75 -9.21 -16.61
CA ARG A 308 -9.78 -9.82 -17.51
C ARG A 308 -8.33 -9.51 -17.13
N GLU A 309 -8.06 -8.26 -16.73
CA GLU A 309 -6.73 -7.79 -16.31
C GLU A 309 -6.27 -8.47 -15.02
N ALA A 310 -7.20 -8.68 -14.07
CA ALA A 310 -6.89 -9.39 -12.83
C ALA A 310 -6.54 -10.86 -13.12
N LEU A 311 -7.32 -11.51 -13.98
CA LEU A 311 -7.07 -12.90 -14.38
C LEU A 311 -5.70 -13.07 -15.06
N ALA A 312 -5.39 -12.20 -16.03
CA ALA A 312 -4.11 -12.25 -16.72
C ALA A 312 -2.93 -11.99 -15.77
N ARG A 313 -3.11 -11.09 -14.79
CA ARG A 313 -2.11 -10.81 -13.77
C ARG A 313 -1.90 -12.00 -12.82
N VAL A 314 -2.97 -12.67 -12.38
CA VAL A 314 -2.88 -13.87 -11.53
C VAL A 314 -2.12 -14.98 -12.25
N LEU A 315 -2.53 -15.35 -13.47
CA LEU A 315 -1.83 -16.39 -14.25
C LEU A 315 -0.37 -16.02 -14.45
N THR A 316 -0.10 -14.75 -14.75
CA THR A 316 1.26 -14.26 -14.95
C THR A 316 2.10 -14.40 -13.66
N GLN A 317 1.58 -13.99 -12.50
CA GLN A 317 2.34 -14.06 -11.24
C GLN A 317 2.52 -15.50 -10.74
N ILE A 318 1.50 -16.36 -10.86
CA ILE A 318 1.60 -17.80 -10.55
C ILE A 318 2.72 -18.43 -11.40
N GLY A 319 2.71 -18.12 -12.70
CA GLY A 319 3.75 -18.57 -13.60
C GLY A 319 5.15 -18.06 -13.23
N GLU A 320 5.30 -16.77 -12.91
CA GLU A 320 6.57 -16.18 -12.50
C GLU A 320 7.15 -16.85 -11.25
N LYS A 321 6.32 -17.02 -10.21
CA LYS A 321 6.74 -17.59 -8.94
C LYS A 321 7.15 -19.05 -9.08
N ALA A 322 6.36 -19.85 -9.80
CA ALA A 322 6.66 -21.25 -10.03
C ALA A 322 7.98 -21.44 -10.81
N PHE A 323 8.19 -20.67 -11.89
CA PHE A 323 9.42 -20.74 -12.67
C PHE A 323 10.65 -20.21 -11.91
N ALA A 324 10.50 -19.16 -11.10
CA ALA A 324 11.58 -18.69 -10.24
C ALA A 324 12.03 -19.79 -9.26
N ASN A 325 11.08 -20.52 -8.69
CA ASN A 325 11.38 -21.62 -7.76
C ASN A 325 11.99 -22.84 -8.47
N LEU A 326 11.55 -23.16 -9.70
CA LEU A 326 12.15 -24.24 -10.50
C LEU A 326 13.65 -23.99 -10.75
N ASN A 327 14.04 -22.76 -11.05
CA ASN A 327 15.44 -22.40 -11.25
C ASN A 327 16.28 -22.53 -9.96
N SER A 328 15.66 -22.37 -8.79
CA SER A 328 16.33 -22.57 -7.49
C SER A 328 16.43 -24.05 -7.08
N ARG A 329 15.59 -24.94 -7.64
CA ARG A 329 15.45 -26.35 -7.23
C ARG A 329 16.69 -27.21 -7.51
N ASN A 330 17.58 -26.77 -8.40
CA ASN A 330 18.86 -27.43 -8.66
C ASN A 330 19.78 -27.54 -7.42
N GLN A 331 19.37 -27.04 -6.24
CA GLN A 331 20.18 -27.04 -5.03
C GLN A 331 19.63 -27.82 -3.83
N THR A 332 18.31 -28.10 -3.70
CA THR A 332 17.75 -28.53 -2.39
C THR A 332 16.88 -29.78 -2.38
N GLY A 333 16.53 -30.39 -3.53
CA GLY A 333 15.81 -31.68 -3.60
C GLY A 333 14.37 -31.69 -3.07
N ALA A 334 13.87 -30.62 -2.45
CA ALA A 334 12.51 -30.56 -1.92
C ALA A 334 11.44 -30.55 -3.04
N THR A 335 10.33 -31.25 -2.82
CA THR A 335 9.11 -31.15 -3.64
C THR A 335 8.47 -29.79 -3.42
N ASN A 336 8.26 -29.04 -4.51
CA ASN A 336 7.78 -27.67 -4.46
C ASN A 336 6.27 -27.62 -4.72
N THR A 337 5.50 -27.12 -3.75
CA THR A 337 4.04 -26.92 -3.85
C THR A 337 3.60 -26.23 -5.14
N TRP A 338 4.43 -25.34 -5.70
CA TRP A 338 4.11 -24.63 -6.93
C TRP A 338 4.06 -25.52 -8.17
N ASP A 339 4.83 -26.60 -8.23
CA ASP A 339 4.88 -27.46 -9.41
C ASP A 339 3.58 -28.26 -9.55
N ASP A 340 3.08 -28.78 -8.43
CA ASP A 340 1.83 -29.54 -8.34
C ASP A 340 0.59 -28.64 -8.57
N LEU A 341 0.72 -27.35 -8.26
CA LEU A 341 -0.34 -26.36 -8.46
C LEU A 341 -0.39 -25.82 -9.88
N LEU A 342 0.77 -25.55 -10.50
CA LEU A 342 0.85 -24.71 -11.69
C LEU A 342 0.07 -25.27 -12.88
N LYS A 343 0.32 -26.54 -13.21
CA LYS A 343 -0.30 -27.17 -14.39
C LYS A 343 -1.82 -27.30 -14.25
N PRO A 344 -2.38 -27.86 -13.15
CA PRO A 344 -3.83 -27.93 -12.98
C PRO A 344 -4.52 -26.57 -12.90
N SER A 345 -3.84 -25.56 -12.33
CA SER A 345 -4.38 -24.18 -12.26
C SER A 345 -4.52 -23.56 -13.64
N TYR A 346 -3.49 -23.65 -14.48
CA TYR A 346 -3.53 -23.14 -15.85
C TYR A 346 -4.59 -23.88 -16.67
N GLU A 347 -4.61 -25.21 -16.60
CA GLU A 347 -5.57 -26.03 -17.33
C GLU A 347 -7.02 -25.66 -16.96
N THR A 348 -7.33 -25.59 -15.66
CA THR A 348 -8.66 -25.23 -15.17
C THR A 348 -9.05 -23.81 -15.56
N ILE A 349 -8.19 -22.82 -15.27
CA ILE A 349 -8.49 -21.41 -15.52
C ILE A 349 -8.70 -21.15 -17.01
N LEU A 350 -7.80 -21.65 -17.87
CA LEU A 350 -7.87 -21.42 -19.31
C LEU A 350 -9.07 -22.09 -19.93
N ARG A 351 -9.42 -23.32 -19.51
CA ARG A 351 -10.62 -24.01 -19.98
C ARG A 351 -11.92 -23.24 -19.73
N TYR A 352 -12.03 -22.56 -18.59
CA TYR A 352 -13.26 -21.82 -18.24
C TYR A 352 -13.23 -20.32 -18.62
N ASN A 353 -12.04 -19.73 -18.80
CA ASN A 353 -11.88 -18.29 -18.95
C ASN A 353 -11.05 -17.86 -20.16
N GLY A 354 -10.61 -18.78 -21.02
CA GLY A 354 -9.93 -18.47 -22.28
C GLY A 354 -10.63 -17.36 -23.07
N PRO A 355 -11.96 -17.44 -23.32
CA PRO A 355 -12.69 -16.39 -24.01
C PRO A 355 -12.70 -15.02 -23.31
N LYS A 356 -12.56 -14.97 -21.98
CA LYS A 356 -12.49 -13.70 -21.23
C LYS A 356 -11.14 -13.02 -21.36
N LEU A 357 -10.09 -13.77 -21.70
CA LEU A 357 -8.77 -13.23 -22.02
C LEU A 357 -8.71 -12.61 -23.42
N LYS A 358 -9.84 -12.50 -24.13
CA LYS A 358 -9.93 -11.91 -25.46
C LYS A 358 -9.30 -10.53 -25.52
N ILE A 359 -8.38 -10.37 -26.45
CA ILE A 359 -7.74 -9.10 -26.78
C ILE A 359 -8.74 -8.26 -27.59
N THR A 360 -8.81 -6.99 -27.23
CA THR A 360 -9.68 -5.97 -27.84
C THR A 360 -8.83 -4.92 -28.55
N LYS A 361 -9.47 -4.09 -29.38
CA LYS A 361 -8.80 -2.98 -30.06
C LYS A 361 -8.10 -2.02 -29.09
N ARG A 362 -8.72 -1.76 -27.93
CA ARG A 362 -8.17 -0.88 -26.87
C ARG A 362 -6.81 -1.33 -26.35
N ASP A 363 -6.53 -2.63 -26.37
CA ASP A 363 -5.27 -3.19 -25.88
C ASP A 363 -4.10 -2.84 -26.81
N PHE A 364 -4.37 -2.65 -28.10
CA PHE A 364 -3.41 -2.17 -29.09
C PHE A 364 -3.28 -0.65 -29.09
N ASP A 365 -4.38 0.07 -28.86
CA ASP A 365 -4.40 1.54 -28.85
C ASP A 365 -3.70 2.13 -27.60
N SER A 366 -3.74 1.41 -26.47
CA SER A 366 -3.09 1.84 -25.22
C SER A 366 -1.55 1.94 -25.33
N ALA A 367 -0.98 1.46 -26.44
CA ALA A 367 0.44 1.53 -26.74
C ALA A 367 0.97 2.94 -27.08
N THR A 368 0.08 3.93 -27.28
CA THR A 368 0.46 5.19 -27.95
C THR A 368 0.51 6.43 -27.05
N GLY A 369 0.37 6.38 -25.73
CA GLY A 369 0.29 7.65 -24.99
C GLY A 369 0.19 7.62 -23.47
N SER A 370 1.19 7.08 -22.78
CA SER A 370 1.48 7.53 -21.41
C SER A 370 2.96 7.79 -21.23
N THR A 371 3.52 8.68 -22.06
CA THR A 371 4.48 9.62 -21.50
C THR A 371 3.68 10.47 -20.52
N SER A 372 3.85 10.20 -19.23
CA SER A 372 3.33 11.08 -18.19
C SER A 372 3.70 12.53 -18.54
N ASN A 373 2.82 13.47 -18.22
CA ASN A 373 2.89 14.90 -18.54
C ASN A 373 4.13 15.64 -17.97
N PHE A 374 5.22 14.96 -17.61
CA PHE A 374 6.36 15.55 -16.91
C PHE A 374 7.47 16.15 -17.78
N TYR A 375 7.42 16.02 -19.11
CA TYR A 375 8.37 16.71 -20.00
C TYR A 375 7.71 17.26 -21.25
N ARG A 376 6.79 18.22 -21.10
CA ARG A 376 6.62 19.25 -22.14
C ARG A 376 7.78 20.24 -22.03
N VAL A 377 8.96 19.81 -22.45
CA VAL A 377 10.03 20.76 -22.79
C VAL A 377 9.69 21.31 -24.17
N SER A 378 9.26 22.56 -24.18
CA SER A 378 9.14 23.37 -25.39
C SER A 378 10.52 23.54 -26.01
N TYR A 379 10.81 22.85 -27.11
CA TYR A 379 11.82 23.28 -28.06
C TYR A 379 11.23 23.31 -29.47
N HIS A 380 11.15 24.53 -30.00
CA HIS A 380 11.26 24.76 -31.42
C HIS A 380 12.62 24.24 -31.88
N ASP A 381 12.60 23.49 -32.99
CA ASP A 381 13.74 23.29 -33.89
C ASP A 381 14.83 22.29 -33.41
N THR A 382 14.60 20.99 -33.66
CA THR A 382 15.66 20.06 -34.10
C THR A 382 15.06 18.98 -35.01
N SER A 383 15.64 18.85 -36.19
CA SER A 383 15.21 18.03 -37.32
C SER A 383 15.75 16.59 -37.27
N TYR A 384 15.43 15.85 -36.21
CA TYR A 384 15.63 14.40 -36.20
C TYR A 384 14.38 13.68 -35.68
N PRO A 385 13.86 12.67 -36.40
CA PRO A 385 12.74 11.89 -35.92
C PRO A 385 13.19 11.08 -34.70
N VAL A 386 12.82 11.53 -33.50
CA VAL A 386 12.93 10.74 -32.29
C VAL A 386 12.16 9.44 -32.55
N HIS A 387 12.87 8.31 -32.60
CA HIS A 387 12.26 7.00 -32.67
C HIS A 387 11.43 6.80 -31.41
N SER A 388 10.13 7.14 -31.47
CA SER A 388 9.19 6.85 -30.40
C SER A 388 9.19 5.34 -30.18
N SER A 389 9.78 4.88 -29.07
CA SER A 389 9.73 3.48 -28.68
C SER A 389 8.28 3.15 -28.32
N TYR A 390 7.54 2.64 -29.29
CA TYR A 390 6.18 2.15 -29.05
C TYR A 390 6.25 1.04 -28.00
N THR A 391 5.68 1.30 -26.82
CA THR A 391 5.56 0.31 -25.76
C THR A 391 4.23 -0.41 -25.94
N ILE A 392 4.27 -1.74 -25.92
CA ILE A 392 3.05 -2.54 -25.97
C ILE A 392 2.34 -2.46 -24.60
N SER A 393 1.00 -2.53 -24.58
CA SER A 393 0.25 -2.52 -23.32
C SER A 393 0.68 -3.67 -22.40
N HIS A 394 0.62 -3.41 -21.09
CA HIS A 394 0.98 -4.40 -20.07
C HIS A 394 0.14 -5.69 -20.20
N TYR A 395 -1.13 -5.56 -20.57
CA TYR A 395 -2.03 -6.70 -20.77
C TYR A 395 -1.54 -7.63 -21.89
N LEU A 396 -1.14 -7.09 -23.04
CA LEU A 396 -0.63 -7.90 -24.15
C LEU A 396 0.67 -8.63 -23.77
N LEU A 397 1.54 -8.01 -22.96
CA LEU A 397 2.73 -8.69 -22.42
C LEU A 397 2.36 -9.86 -21.52
N GLN A 398 1.37 -9.68 -20.64
CA GLN A 398 0.85 -10.75 -19.80
C GLN A 398 0.26 -11.87 -20.64
N PHE A 399 -0.52 -11.55 -21.67
CA PHE A 399 -1.09 -12.53 -22.59
C PHE A 399 -0.01 -13.39 -23.27
N LEU A 400 1.05 -12.77 -23.78
CA LEU A 400 2.19 -13.50 -24.37
C LEU A 400 2.91 -14.38 -23.33
N ALA A 401 3.06 -13.88 -22.11
CA ALA A 401 3.64 -14.66 -21.01
C ALA A 401 2.78 -15.88 -20.66
N ILE A 402 1.45 -15.74 -20.68
CA ILE A 402 0.50 -16.83 -20.46
C ILE A 402 0.64 -17.89 -21.55
N ILE A 403 0.65 -17.52 -22.84
CA ILE A 403 0.86 -18.49 -23.93
C ILE A 403 2.17 -19.24 -23.73
N ARG A 404 3.28 -18.50 -23.54
CA ARG A 404 4.61 -19.08 -23.39
C ARG A 404 4.66 -20.09 -22.25
N ARG A 405 4.04 -19.77 -21.11
CA ARG A 405 4.01 -20.66 -19.93
C ARG A 405 3.10 -21.85 -20.13
N THR A 406 1.94 -21.65 -20.75
CA THR A 406 1.01 -22.75 -21.07
C THR A 406 1.70 -23.80 -21.95
N VAL A 407 2.45 -23.37 -22.96
CA VAL A 407 3.27 -24.27 -23.79
C VAL A 407 4.39 -24.92 -22.98
N ALA A 408 5.11 -24.16 -22.15
CA ALA A 408 6.18 -24.71 -21.32
C ALA A 408 5.70 -25.75 -20.30
N LEU A 409 4.40 -25.75 -19.97
CA LEU A 409 3.74 -26.74 -19.10
C LEU A 409 3.23 -27.97 -19.86
N GLY A 410 3.44 -28.03 -21.17
CA GLY A 410 2.92 -29.10 -22.04
C GLY A 410 1.40 -29.05 -22.24
N LEU A 411 0.76 -27.90 -21.95
CA LEU A 411 -0.69 -27.71 -22.10
C LEU A 411 -1.04 -27.21 -23.51
N HIS A 412 -0.64 -27.96 -24.54
CA HIS A 412 -0.76 -27.54 -25.94
C HIS A 412 -2.20 -27.27 -26.37
N GLU A 413 -3.16 -28.12 -25.97
CA GLU A 413 -4.58 -27.94 -26.29
C GLU A 413 -5.16 -26.67 -25.65
N ALA A 414 -4.84 -26.39 -24.39
CA ALA A 414 -5.28 -25.18 -23.70
C ALA A 414 -4.65 -23.91 -24.31
N ALA A 415 -3.39 -23.99 -24.75
CA ALA A 415 -2.74 -22.90 -25.47
C ALA A 415 -3.40 -22.64 -26.84
N LEU A 416 -3.76 -23.72 -27.56
CA LEU A 416 -4.47 -23.63 -28.84
C LEU A 416 -5.87 -23.02 -28.66
N ASP A 417 -6.63 -23.45 -27.65
CA ASP A 417 -7.95 -22.90 -27.33
C ASP A 417 -7.83 -21.41 -26.94
N LEU A 418 -6.87 -21.06 -26.08
CA LEU A 418 -6.61 -19.67 -25.72
C LEU A 418 -6.29 -18.81 -26.94
N VAL A 419 -5.37 -19.24 -27.80
CA VAL A 419 -5.02 -18.49 -29.02
C VAL A 419 -6.23 -18.37 -29.96
N SER A 420 -7.02 -19.42 -30.10
CA SER A 420 -8.17 -19.45 -31.01
C SER A 420 -9.34 -18.60 -30.53
N THR A 421 -9.55 -18.50 -29.21
CA THR A 421 -10.67 -17.76 -28.62
C THR A 421 -10.31 -16.33 -28.24
N ALA A 422 -9.06 -16.08 -27.83
CA ALA A 422 -8.64 -14.80 -27.29
C ALA A 422 -7.96 -13.87 -28.31
N LEU A 423 -7.36 -14.39 -29.38
CA LEU A 423 -6.91 -13.53 -30.47
C LEU A 423 -8.14 -13.04 -31.26
N PRO A 424 -8.24 -11.73 -31.55
CA PRO A 424 -9.40 -11.18 -32.23
C PRO A 424 -9.40 -11.54 -33.71
N ASP A 425 -10.60 -11.67 -34.27
CA ASP A 425 -10.78 -11.66 -35.72
C ASP A 425 -10.62 -10.21 -36.21
N LEU A 426 -9.51 -9.93 -36.88
CA LEU A 426 -9.21 -8.59 -37.39
C LEU A 426 -10.06 -8.19 -38.61
N ASN A 427 -10.92 -9.08 -39.12
CA ASN A 427 -11.93 -8.74 -40.12
C ASN A 427 -13.21 -8.20 -39.49
N ASP A 428 -13.39 -8.33 -38.17
CA ASP A 428 -14.53 -7.75 -37.47
C ASP A 428 -14.53 -6.22 -37.63
N ALA A 429 -15.73 -5.65 -37.77
CA ALA A 429 -15.92 -4.21 -37.92
C ALA A 429 -15.35 -3.42 -36.71
N GLU A 430 -15.31 -4.06 -35.52
CA GLU A 430 -14.69 -3.49 -34.31
C GLU A 430 -13.19 -3.18 -34.52
N PHE A 431 -12.50 -3.95 -35.37
CA PHE A 431 -11.09 -3.79 -35.69
C PHE A 431 -10.85 -3.00 -36.98
N ALA A 432 -11.84 -2.27 -37.47
CA ALA A 432 -11.62 -1.28 -38.53
C ALA A 432 -10.60 -0.25 -38.03
N PHE A 433 -9.40 -0.28 -38.62
CA PHE A 433 -8.39 0.76 -38.42
C PHE A 433 -8.94 2.04 -39.04
N GLU A 434 -9.49 2.91 -38.19
CA GLU A 434 -9.81 4.28 -38.59
C GLU A 434 -8.54 4.96 -39.11
N THR A 435 -8.72 5.91 -40.02
CA THR A 435 -7.64 6.52 -40.80
C THR A 435 -6.60 7.29 -39.96
N SER A 436 -6.81 7.46 -38.66
CA SER A 436 -6.04 8.36 -37.80
C SER A 436 -4.88 7.70 -37.04
N ILE A 437 -4.98 6.44 -36.57
CA ILE A 437 -4.00 5.84 -35.64
C ILE A 437 -3.21 4.70 -36.32
N PRO A 438 -1.86 4.73 -36.28
CA PRO A 438 -1.03 3.64 -36.81
C PRO A 438 -1.22 2.32 -36.06
N PRO A 439 -1.21 1.16 -36.74
CA PRO A 439 -1.26 -0.17 -36.11
C PRO A 439 0.05 -0.54 -35.39
N ALA A 440 0.79 0.45 -34.87
CA ALA A 440 2.11 0.24 -34.26
C ALA A 440 2.04 -0.75 -33.09
N GLY A 441 1.02 -0.65 -32.23
CA GLY A 441 0.79 -1.61 -31.15
C GLY A 441 0.55 -3.04 -31.65
N LEU A 442 -0.21 -3.20 -32.74
CA LEU A 442 -0.44 -4.50 -33.37
C LEU A 442 0.85 -5.09 -33.96
N ILE A 443 1.65 -4.28 -34.66
CA ILE A 443 2.91 -4.75 -35.23
C ILE A 443 3.90 -5.16 -34.12
N VAL A 444 4.05 -4.35 -33.07
CA VAL A 444 4.90 -4.70 -31.92
C VAL A 444 4.41 -5.97 -31.22
N PHE A 445 3.09 -6.19 -31.16
CA PHE A 445 2.52 -7.44 -30.64
C PHE A 445 2.87 -8.63 -31.54
N VAL A 446 2.72 -8.50 -32.86
CA VAL A 446 3.06 -9.55 -33.84
C VAL A 446 4.53 -9.96 -33.74
N GLU A 447 5.45 -9.00 -33.57
CA GLU A 447 6.88 -9.30 -33.36
C GLU A 447 7.13 -10.14 -32.10
N LYS A 448 6.53 -9.72 -30.99
CA LYS A 448 6.70 -10.43 -29.72
C LYS A 448 6.02 -11.80 -29.74
N LEU A 449 4.92 -11.92 -30.47
CA LEU A 449 4.23 -13.18 -30.72
C LEU A 449 5.08 -14.11 -31.60
N ALA A 450 5.76 -13.58 -32.62
CA ALA A 450 6.75 -14.34 -33.42
C ALA A 450 7.89 -14.88 -32.55
N ALA A 451 8.39 -14.08 -31.61
CA ALA A 451 9.42 -14.52 -30.68
C ALA A 451 8.95 -15.64 -29.73
N VAL A 452 7.65 -15.70 -29.43
CA VAL A 452 7.02 -16.81 -28.70
C VAL A 452 6.90 -18.03 -29.61
N LEU A 453 6.47 -17.84 -30.87
CA LEU A 453 6.32 -18.90 -31.88
C LEU A 453 7.63 -19.67 -32.12
N ASN A 454 8.77 -18.98 -32.16
CA ASN A 454 10.09 -19.60 -32.34
C ASN A 454 10.48 -20.60 -31.24
N LYS A 455 9.69 -20.69 -30.16
CA LYS A 455 9.89 -21.61 -29.04
C LYS A 455 8.80 -22.69 -28.95
N ILE A 456 7.85 -22.69 -29.87
CA ILE A 456 6.71 -23.62 -29.91
C ILE A 456 7.01 -24.72 -30.93
N TYR A 457 6.82 -25.98 -30.52
CA TYR A 457 6.98 -27.16 -31.40
C TYR A 457 5.64 -27.78 -31.85
N ASP A 458 4.51 -27.21 -31.41
CA ASP A 458 3.17 -27.69 -31.74
C ASP A 458 2.65 -27.07 -33.05
N ARG A 459 2.39 -27.91 -34.05
CA ARG A 459 1.97 -27.46 -35.41
C ARG A 459 0.60 -26.81 -35.44
N ALA A 460 -0.34 -27.24 -34.59
CA ALA A 460 -1.70 -26.69 -34.59
C ALA A 460 -1.70 -25.29 -33.98
N LEU A 461 -1.01 -25.12 -32.85
CA LEU A 461 -0.79 -23.83 -32.21
C LEU A 461 -0.01 -22.88 -33.12
N GLU A 462 1.05 -23.38 -33.77
CA GLU A 462 1.81 -22.61 -34.75
C GLU A 462 0.92 -22.10 -35.87
N SER A 463 0.11 -22.99 -36.46
CA SER A 463 -0.83 -22.63 -37.54
C SER A 463 -1.82 -21.54 -37.11
N ALA A 464 -2.39 -21.65 -35.91
CA ALA A 464 -3.33 -20.66 -35.38
C ALA A 464 -2.68 -19.28 -35.18
N ILE A 465 -1.46 -19.25 -34.61
CA ILE A 465 -0.68 -18.01 -34.42
C ILE A 465 -0.29 -17.40 -35.77
N VAL A 466 0.24 -18.21 -36.70
CA VAL A 466 0.64 -17.76 -38.04
C VAL A 466 -0.56 -17.20 -38.81
N ARG A 467 -1.74 -17.80 -38.70
CA ARG A 467 -2.97 -17.29 -39.31
C ARG A 467 -3.30 -15.89 -38.80
N PHE A 468 -3.28 -15.67 -37.49
CA PHE A 468 -3.51 -14.34 -36.91
C PHE A 468 -2.44 -13.33 -37.35
N MET A 469 -1.15 -13.72 -37.31
CA MET A 469 -0.05 -12.84 -37.74
C MET A 469 -0.20 -12.42 -39.20
N LYS A 470 -0.52 -13.35 -40.11
CA LYS A 470 -0.78 -13.05 -41.52
C LYS A 470 -1.92 -12.04 -41.68
N MET A 471 -3.03 -12.24 -40.97
CA MET A 471 -4.15 -11.28 -40.98
C MET A 471 -3.73 -9.90 -40.46
N ALA A 472 -2.99 -9.85 -39.35
CA ALA A 472 -2.51 -8.61 -38.76
C ALA A 472 -1.61 -7.82 -39.71
N LEU A 473 -0.67 -8.52 -40.35
CA LEU A 473 0.25 -7.95 -41.34
C LEU A 473 -0.48 -7.50 -42.60
N GLN A 474 -1.46 -8.28 -43.07
CA GLN A 474 -2.30 -7.89 -44.20
C GLN A 474 -3.08 -6.61 -43.89
N LYS A 475 -3.72 -6.52 -42.72
CA LYS A 475 -4.45 -5.31 -42.32
C LYS A 475 -3.54 -4.10 -42.18
N ALA A 476 -2.33 -4.28 -41.63
CA ALA A 476 -1.34 -3.21 -41.58
C ALA A 476 -0.89 -2.77 -42.98
N ALA A 477 -0.69 -3.69 -43.91
CA ALA A 477 -0.35 -3.39 -45.30
C ALA A 477 -1.49 -2.69 -46.05
N GLU A 478 -2.74 -3.12 -45.85
CA GLU A 478 -3.93 -2.46 -46.38
C GLU A 478 -4.06 -1.03 -45.85
N TRP A 479 -3.81 -0.84 -44.56
CA TRP A 479 -3.81 0.47 -43.92
C TRP A 479 -2.72 1.38 -44.50
N LEU A 480 -1.49 0.88 -44.66
CA LEU A 480 -0.40 1.63 -45.29
C LEU A 480 -0.72 1.98 -46.74
N THR A 481 -1.34 1.07 -47.47
CA THR A 481 -1.70 1.28 -48.88
C THR A 481 -2.77 2.35 -49.02
N LYS A 482 -3.80 2.33 -48.17
CA LYS A 482 -4.85 3.37 -48.11
C LYS A 482 -4.28 4.74 -47.75
N ARG A 483 -3.22 4.79 -46.94
CA ARG A 483 -2.54 6.02 -46.51
C ARG A 483 -1.41 6.48 -47.43
N ARG A 484 -1.10 5.74 -48.51
CA ARG A 484 -0.08 6.15 -49.46
C ARG A 484 -0.40 7.58 -49.94
N PRO A 485 0.51 8.55 -49.72
CA PRO A 485 0.30 9.90 -50.19
C PRO A 485 0.04 9.88 -51.68
N LYS A 486 -1.06 10.53 -52.10
CA LYS A 486 -1.39 10.66 -53.52
C LYS A 486 -0.48 11.74 -54.10
N GLU A 487 0.18 11.42 -55.20
CA GLU A 487 0.94 12.42 -55.96
C GLU A 487 0.02 13.61 -56.28
N LEU A 488 0.55 14.82 -56.09
CA LEU A 488 -0.17 16.04 -56.42
C LEU A 488 -0.40 16.06 -57.94
N GLN A 489 -1.60 15.69 -58.38
CA GLN A 489 -1.99 15.71 -59.80
C GLN A 489 -1.95 17.13 -60.40
N SER A 490 -1.88 18.17 -59.56
CA SER A 490 -1.86 19.57 -59.98
C SER A 490 -1.01 20.42 -59.05
N TRP A 491 -0.21 21.32 -59.65
CA TRP A 491 0.43 22.42 -58.95
C TRP A 491 -0.54 23.57 -58.65
N ALA A 492 -1.81 23.49 -59.04
CA ALA A 492 -2.77 24.53 -58.70
C ALA A 492 -2.94 24.63 -57.17
N ARG A 493 -3.08 25.86 -56.67
CA ARG A 493 -3.27 26.18 -55.27
C ARG A 493 -4.31 27.28 -55.10
N ALA A 494 -4.82 27.42 -53.87
CA ALA A 494 -5.68 28.54 -53.52
C ALA A 494 -4.95 29.87 -53.78
N ILE A 495 -5.65 30.82 -54.41
CA ILE A 495 -5.13 32.17 -54.67
C ILE A 495 -5.08 33.00 -53.39
N THR A 496 -4.30 34.07 -53.42
CA THR A 496 -4.27 35.07 -52.35
C THR A 496 -5.51 35.98 -52.45
N PRO A 497 -6.04 36.50 -51.33
CA PRO A 497 -7.21 37.40 -51.36
C PRO A 497 -6.87 38.79 -51.92
N CYS A 498 -5.59 39.15 -52.05
CA CYS A 498 -5.15 40.44 -52.59
C CYS A 498 -5.26 40.47 -54.13
N LEU A 499 -5.81 41.58 -54.65
CA LEU A 499 -6.02 41.82 -56.10
C LEU A 499 -5.19 42.99 -56.64
N CYS A 500 -4.14 43.41 -55.92
CA CYS A 500 -3.28 44.50 -56.39
C CYS A 500 -2.53 44.11 -57.68
N ALA A 501 -2.04 45.09 -58.44
CA ALA A 501 -1.35 44.86 -59.71
C ALA A 501 -0.17 43.86 -59.61
N ALA A 502 0.52 43.83 -58.47
CA ALA A 502 1.60 42.88 -58.22
C ALA A 502 1.10 41.45 -57.90
N CYS A 503 -0.04 41.31 -57.21
CA CYS A 503 -0.62 40.02 -56.83
C CYS A 503 -1.37 39.32 -57.95
N ILE A 504 -1.77 40.02 -59.02
CA ILE A 504 -2.42 39.40 -60.19
C ILE A 504 -1.50 38.31 -60.81
N PRO A 505 -0.24 38.61 -61.18
CA PRO A 505 0.71 37.59 -61.66
C PRO A 505 0.96 36.46 -60.66
N LEU A 506 0.95 36.76 -59.35
CA LEU A 506 1.10 35.75 -58.30
C LEU A 506 -0.11 34.81 -58.26
N ASN A 507 -1.33 35.34 -58.30
CA ASN A 507 -2.56 34.55 -58.33
C ASN A 507 -2.67 33.70 -59.60
N ASP A 508 -2.24 34.21 -60.76
CA ASP A 508 -2.16 33.42 -62.00
C ASP A 508 -1.15 32.28 -61.89
N PHE A 509 0.01 32.55 -61.28
CA PHE A 509 0.97 31.49 -60.93
C PHE A 509 0.33 30.46 -60.00
N LEU A 510 -0.36 30.87 -58.93
CA LEU A 510 -1.00 29.96 -57.96
C LEU A 510 -2.07 29.09 -58.62
N ARG A 511 -2.90 29.63 -59.53
CA ARG A 511 -3.91 28.85 -60.29
C ARG A 511 -3.30 27.86 -61.27
N SER A 512 -2.11 28.13 -61.79
CA SER A 512 -1.48 27.28 -62.79
C SER A 512 -1.24 25.86 -62.27
N ALA A 513 -1.83 24.87 -62.95
CA ALA A 513 -1.65 23.46 -62.66
C ALA A 513 -0.26 22.92 -63.04
N THR A 514 0.45 23.63 -63.93
CA THR A 514 1.71 23.17 -64.54
C THR A 514 2.94 23.91 -64.02
N ARG A 515 2.79 25.15 -63.55
CA ARG A 515 3.93 25.95 -63.07
C ARG A 515 4.24 25.61 -61.61
N SER A 516 5.43 25.06 -61.37
CA SER A 516 6.00 24.82 -60.04
C SER A 516 6.79 26.00 -59.49
N SER A 517 7.22 26.95 -60.34
CA SER A 517 7.89 28.19 -59.91
C SER A 517 7.48 29.42 -60.72
N ALA A 518 7.60 30.59 -60.11
CA ALA A 518 7.45 31.89 -60.76
C ALA A 518 8.45 32.91 -60.22
N ARG A 519 8.85 33.84 -61.09
CA ARG A 519 9.84 34.89 -60.82
C ARG A 519 9.15 36.25 -60.89
N PHE A 520 9.35 37.08 -59.88
CA PHE A 520 8.74 38.40 -59.72
C PHE A 520 9.82 39.45 -59.48
N THR A 521 10.27 40.10 -60.56
CA THR A 521 11.29 41.15 -60.53
C THR A 521 10.66 42.48 -60.11
N SER A 522 10.97 42.96 -58.91
CA SER A 522 10.34 44.17 -58.35
C SER A 522 11.11 44.78 -57.18
N VAL A 523 10.82 46.03 -56.85
CA VAL A 523 11.42 46.73 -55.70
C VAL A 523 11.07 46.04 -54.38
N LEU A 524 11.90 46.23 -53.34
CA LEU A 524 11.81 45.53 -52.06
C LEU A 524 10.40 45.53 -51.44
N LYS A 525 9.70 46.68 -51.47
CA LYS A 525 8.35 46.82 -50.91
C LYS A 525 7.34 45.88 -51.58
N VAL A 526 7.43 45.73 -52.90
CA VAL A 526 6.54 44.84 -53.68
C VAL A 526 6.90 43.39 -53.42
N ARG A 527 8.19 43.02 -53.37
CA ARG A 527 8.61 41.65 -53.04
C ARG A 527 8.18 41.22 -51.65
N SER A 528 8.37 42.08 -50.65
CA SER A 528 7.92 41.80 -49.28
C SER A 528 6.40 41.64 -49.19
N HIS A 529 5.65 42.45 -49.95
CA HIS A 529 4.21 42.28 -50.08
C HIS A 529 3.85 40.91 -50.70
N LEU A 530 4.46 40.53 -51.83
CA LEU A 530 4.20 39.23 -52.47
C LEU A 530 4.56 38.06 -51.56
N GLU A 531 5.69 38.13 -50.86
CA GLU A 531 6.12 37.12 -49.90
C GLU A 531 5.12 36.94 -48.74
N GLN A 532 4.56 38.04 -48.22
CA GLN A 532 3.51 38.01 -47.19
C GLN A 532 2.16 37.46 -47.71
N GLN A 533 1.88 37.62 -49.01
CA GLN A 533 0.65 37.10 -49.62
C GLN A 533 0.75 35.62 -49.96
N VAL A 534 1.95 35.09 -50.19
CA VAL A 534 2.15 33.63 -50.27
C VAL A 534 1.82 33.05 -48.89
N PRO A 535 0.84 32.13 -48.76
CA PRO A 535 0.42 31.62 -47.46
C PRO A 535 1.62 31.07 -46.67
N HIS A 536 2.10 31.82 -45.69
CA HIS A 536 3.17 31.39 -44.81
C HIS A 536 2.64 30.22 -43.98
N ARG A 537 2.84 28.97 -44.43
CA ARG A 537 3.20 27.78 -43.61
C ARG A 537 3.05 26.42 -44.29
N GLN A 538 2.42 26.27 -45.47
CA GLN A 538 2.28 24.93 -46.09
C GLN A 538 2.48 24.97 -47.60
N GLY A 539 3.59 24.38 -48.07
CA GLY A 539 3.78 24.04 -49.48
C GLY A 539 4.39 25.13 -50.39
N TYR A 540 5.06 26.15 -49.84
CA TYR A 540 5.79 27.15 -50.64
C TYR A 540 7.19 27.44 -50.10
N GLU A 541 8.09 27.83 -51.00
CA GLU A 541 9.44 28.30 -50.70
C GLU A 541 9.71 29.59 -51.48
N CYS A 542 10.11 30.64 -50.77
CA CYS A 542 10.42 31.94 -51.35
C CYS A 542 11.92 32.19 -51.27
N VAL A 543 12.55 32.49 -52.42
CA VAL A 543 13.97 32.80 -52.52
C VAL A 543 14.13 34.13 -53.25
N THR A 544 14.92 35.06 -52.71
CA THR A 544 15.24 36.30 -53.42
C THR A 544 16.60 36.17 -54.11
N GLU A 545 16.61 36.22 -55.43
CA GLU A 545 17.84 36.41 -56.21
C GLU A 545 18.23 37.89 -56.21
N ARG A 546 19.47 38.15 -55.80
CA ARG A 546 20.03 39.50 -55.64
C ARG A 546 20.91 39.94 -56.83
N HIS A 547 20.74 39.32 -58.00
CA HIS A 547 21.47 39.69 -59.21
C HIS A 547 20.69 40.73 -60.02
N GLY A 548 21.28 41.91 -60.23
CA GLY A 548 20.65 43.05 -60.90
C GLY A 548 19.74 43.89 -60.00
N THR A 549 19.40 45.12 -60.42
CA THR A 549 18.41 45.97 -59.74
C THR A 549 17.28 46.29 -60.71
N PRO A 550 15.99 46.02 -60.34
CA PRO A 550 15.52 45.49 -59.06
C PRO A 550 15.74 43.98 -58.88
N HIS A 551 15.86 43.52 -57.62
CA HIS A 551 16.00 42.09 -57.28
C HIS A 551 14.76 41.27 -57.70
N THR A 552 14.91 39.94 -57.79
CA THR A 552 13.85 39.02 -58.22
C THR A 552 13.42 38.09 -57.09
N LEU A 553 12.13 38.08 -56.72
CA LEU A 553 11.55 37.09 -55.82
C LEU A 553 11.15 35.85 -56.62
N ILE A 554 11.61 34.68 -56.22
CA ILE A 554 11.23 33.39 -56.80
C ILE A 554 10.36 32.66 -55.80
N VAL A 555 9.15 32.31 -56.22
CA VAL A 555 8.23 31.53 -55.42
C VAL A 555 8.15 30.14 -56.03
N TYR A 556 8.55 29.12 -55.26
CA TYR A 556 8.38 27.71 -55.59
C TYR A 556 7.14 27.18 -54.87
N LYS A 557 6.29 26.47 -55.60
CA LYS A 557 5.30 25.56 -55.00
C LYS A 557 6.05 24.32 -54.59
N ALA A 558 6.28 24.18 -53.29
CA ALA A 558 7.01 23.07 -52.76
C ALA A 558 6.05 21.90 -52.51
N SER A 559 6.38 20.71 -53.01
CA SER A 559 5.72 19.46 -52.62
C SER A 559 6.11 19.01 -51.22
N ARG A 560 6.68 19.88 -50.37
CA ARG A 560 7.26 19.55 -49.05
C ARG A 560 6.32 18.74 -48.16
N GLU A 561 5.02 19.03 -48.18
CA GLU A 561 4.04 18.24 -47.42
C GLU A 561 3.87 16.83 -47.99
N TYR A 562 3.70 16.71 -49.31
CA TYR A 562 3.72 15.42 -49.98
C TYR A 562 5.04 14.66 -49.73
N CYS A 563 6.20 15.31 -49.88
CA CYS A 563 7.51 14.71 -49.63
C CYS A 563 7.62 14.21 -48.18
N ARG A 564 7.25 15.02 -47.18
CA ARG A 564 7.25 14.60 -45.78
C ARG A 564 6.30 13.44 -45.53
N SER A 565 5.08 13.50 -46.04
CA SER A 565 4.12 12.39 -45.90
C SER A 565 4.60 11.14 -46.61
N TYR A 566 5.27 11.27 -47.76
CA TYR A 566 5.80 10.17 -48.55
C TYR A 566 7.03 9.55 -47.89
N GLU A 567 7.94 10.36 -47.37
CA GLU A 567 9.09 9.92 -46.56
C GLU A 567 8.62 9.21 -45.29
N GLN A 568 7.62 9.75 -44.58
CA GLN A 568 7.04 9.08 -43.42
C GLN A 568 6.38 7.75 -43.81
N TRP A 569 5.57 7.73 -44.86
CA TRP A 569 4.94 6.51 -45.37
C TRP A 569 5.99 5.48 -45.80
N GLN A 570 7.05 5.89 -46.49
CA GLN A 570 8.15 5.03 -46.91
C GLN A 570 8.94 4.50 -45.71
N SER A 571 9.14 5.32 -44.67
CA SER A 571 9.72 4.91 -43.40
C SER A 571 8.84 3.84 -42.74
N ASP A 572 7.53 4.05 -42.67
CA ASP A 572 6.58 3.08 -42.10
C ASP A 572 6.55 1.76 -42.90
N VAL A 573 6.59 1.83 -44.24
CA VAL A 573 6.71 0.65 -45.12
C VAL A 573 8.03 -0.08 -44.90
N THR A 574 9.14 0.66 -44.78
CA THR A 574 10.47 0.08 -44.54
C THR A 574 10.53 -0.59 -43.17
N ALA A 575 9.97 0.05 -42.15
CA ALA A 575 9.84 -0.53 -40.82
C ALA A 575 9.00 -1.81 -40.86
N LEU A 576 7.85 -1.82 -41.53
CA LEU A 576 7.05 -3.03 -41.67
C LEU A 576 7.82 -4.15 -42.39
N ARG A 577 8.53 -3.84 -43.47
CA ARG A 577 9.35 -4.82 -44.21
C ARG A 577 10.49 -5.38 -43.38
N HIS A 578 11.22 -4.54 -42.66
CA HIS A 578 12.30 -4.97 -41.77
C HIS A 578 11.79 -5.90 -40.65
N ARG A 579 10.55 -5.72 -40.21
CA ARG A 579 9.94 -6.57 -39.17
C ARG A 579 9.39 -7.89 -39.73
N LEU A 580 9.28 -7.99 -41.05
CA LEU A 580 8.83 -9.18 -41.78
C LEU A 580 9.97 -10.08 -42.26
N SER A 581 11.17 -9.52 -42.44
CA SER A 581 12.41 -10.25 -42.73
C SER A 581 12.98 -10.89 -41.49
#